data_AF-A0A4Q1KVI2-F1
#
_entry.id   AF-A0A4Q1KVI2-F1
#
_cell.length_a   1.000
_cell.length_b   1.000
_cell.length_c   1.000
_cell.angle_alpha   90.00
_cell.angle_beta   90.00
_cell.angle_gamma   90.00
#
_symmetry.space_group_name_H-M   'P 1'
#
loop_
_entity.id
_entity.type
_entity.pdbx_description
1 polymer ?
#
loop_
_entity_poly.entity_id
_entity_poly.type
_entity_poly.pdbx_seq_one_letter_code
_entity_poly.pdbx_strand_id
1 'polypeptide(L)'
;MKEHGIKILYGILVLGFIISIFHIINGKNGAGLGNVIETLTITSIVLFFSTLIYIFYSFKYNMKKVSVWFLLILSCPLALKSLTHLTKEYSLEFTETTTPKKFLNEVKVDPNIYNRDKLKIEKLIDSLIKIKTIERPAELALRYFNGQNYNDTIERDWAIDLPTNLECKEIIVDTLFYSKHGKEITSGLLITKVFNEYMNYPKGGIEFSGNGFVYNKNDFKPIKLLKYSVGGYENYKPCSKRLRYYYLKKIGTFENEYNMNDIRFINPL
;
A
#
# COMPACT_ATOMS: atom_id res chain seq x y z
N MET A 1 11.23 42.92 8.01
CA MET A 1 10.45 41.70 8.36
C MET A 1 9.47 41.84 9.54
N LYS A 2 9.61 42.80 10.48
CA LYS A 2 8.77 42.87 11.70
C LYS A 2 7.26 43.05 11.47
N GLU A 3 6.85 43.86 10.50
CA GLU A 3 5.43 44.11 10.20
C GLU A 3 4.83 43.12 9.17
N HIS A 4 5.64 42.62 8.24
CA HIS A 4 5.14 41.78 7.14
C HIS A 4 5.15 40.28 7.46
N GLY A 5 5.90 39.84 8.49
CA GLY A 5 5.97 38.41 8.83
C GLY A 5 4.63 37.79 9.20
N ILE A 6 3.76 38.53 9.93
CA ILE A 6 2.41 38.02 10.24
C ILE A 6 1.53 37.95 8.99
N LYS A 7 1.68 38.89 8.06
CA LYS A 7 0.95 38.90 6.77
C LYS A 7 1.34 37.69 5.92
N ILE A 8 2.60 37.29 5.95
CA ILE A 8 3.08 36.07 5.27
C ILE A 8 2.41 34.83 5.86
N LEU A 9 2.29 34.72 7.19
CA LEU A 9 1.62 33.57 7.83
C LEU A 9 0.13 33.49 7.46
N TYR A 10 -0.58 34.62 7.46
CA TYR A 10 -1.95 34.67 6.96
C TYR A 10 -2.03 34.36 5.46
N GLY A 11 -1.03 34.77 4.67
CA GLY A 11 -0.93 34.44 3.26
C GLY A 11 -0.83 32.93 3.02
N ILE A 12 -0.04 32.20 3.82
CA ILE A 12 0.05 30.74 3.76
C ILE A 12 -1.32 30.10 4.04
N LEU A 13 -2.01 30.57 5.09
CA LEU A 13 -3.33 30.09 5.45
C LEU A 13 -4.35 30.32 4.32
N VAL A 14 -4.44 31.55 3.82
CA VAL A 14 -5.36 31.95 2.76
C VAL A 14 -5.08 31.17 1.47
N LEU A 15 -3.81 31.02 1.10
CA LEU A 15 -3.44 30.23 -0.08
C LEU A 15 -3.87 28.77 0.06
N GLY A 16 -3.64 28.15 1.22
CA GLY A 16 -4.09 26.78 1.49
C GLY A 16 -5.61 26.62 1.41
N PHE A 17 -6.37 27.60 1.93
CA PHE A 17 -7.83 27.63 1.78
C PHE A 17 -8.27 27.83 0.33
N ILE A 18 -7.64 28.72 -0.43
CA ILE A 18 -7.94 28.93 -1.86
C ILE A 18 -7.70 27.66 -2.65
N ILE A 19 -6.56 27.00 -2.44
CA ILE A 19 -6.23 25.72 -3.10
C ILE A 19 -7.22 24.63 -2.68
N SER A 20 -7.61 24.59 -1.40
CA SER A 20 -8.63 23.66 -0.92
C SER A 20 -10.00 23.92 -1.55
N ILE A 21 -10.44 25.18 -1.65
CA ILE A 21 -11.67 25.56 -2.35
C ILE A 21 -11.58 25.19 -3.83
N PHE A 22 -10.43 25.40 -4.47
CA PHE A 22 -10.20 24.97 -5.84
C PHE A 22 -10.31 23.44 -5.97
N HIS A 23 -9.78 22.67 -5.02
CA HIS A 23 -9.96 21.22 -4.97
C HIS A 23 -11.40 20.79 -4.68
N ILE A 24 -12.21 21.58 -3.98
CA ILE A 24 -13.65 21.32 -3.80
C ILE A 24 -14.41 21.61 -5.09
N ILE A 25 -14.16 22.76 -5.73
CA ILE A 25 -14.86 23.20 -6.95
C ILE A 25 -14.51 22.31 -8.14
N ASN A 26 -13.24 21.93 -8.27
CA ASN A 26 -12.77 21.07 -9.36
C ASN A 26 -12.74 19.59 -8.99
N GLY A 27 -12.98 19.27 -7.72
CA GLY A 27 -13.02 17.91 -7.20
C GLY A 27 -14.27 17.20 -7.68
N LYS A 28 -14.20 16.57 -8.85
CA LYS A 28 -15.26 15.68 -9.30
C LYS A 28 -15.14 14.32 -8.59
N ASN A 29 -16.26 13.85 -8.06
CA ASN A 29 -16.53 12.48 -7.58
C ASN A 29 -15.68 11.98 -6.39
N GLY A 30 -15.70 12.72 -5.28
CA GLY A 30 -15.23 12.23 -3.97
C GLY A 30 -13.73 12.36 -3.67
N ALA A 31 -12.88 12.48 -4.70
CA ALA A 31 -11.45 12.78 -4.54
C ALA A 31 -11.17 14.21 -4.02
N GLY A 32 -12.14 15.11 -4.16
CA GLY A 32 -12.04 16.49 -3.68
C GLY A 32 -11.77 16.56 -2.17
N LEU A 33 -12.44 15.73 -1.36
CA LEU A 33 -12.21 15.71 0.09
C LEU A 33 -10.83 15.15 0.47
N GLY A 34 -10.35 14.11 -0.24
CA GLY A 34 -9.00 13.58 -0.02
C GLY A 34 -7.92 14.63 -0.31
N ASN A 35 -8.03 15.28 -1.47
CA ASN A 35 -7.10 16.33 -1.88
C ASN A 35 -7.18 17.57 -0.97
N VAL A 36 -8.37 17.89 -0.45
CA VAL A 36 -8.55 18.94 0.57
C VAL A 36 -7.85 18.55 1.86
N ILE A 37 -8.03 17.33 2.36
CA ILE A 37 -7.38 16.86 3.58
C ILE A 37 -5.85 16.89 3.42
N GLU A 38 -5.33 16.44 2.27
CA GLU A 38 -3.90 16.49 1.98
C GLU A 38 -3.38 17.93 1.93
N THR A 39 -4.08 18.82 1.21
CA THR A 39 -3.74 20.24 1.10
C THR A 39 -3.75 20.92 2.47
N LEU A 40 -4.77 20.68 3.29
CA LEU A 40 -4.86 21.21 4.65
C LEU A 40 -3.77 20.64 5.54
N THR A 41 -3.38 19.38 5.35
CA THR A 41 -2.27 18.75 6.10
C THR A 41 -0.95 19.43 5.76
N ILE A 42 -0.63 19.59 4.48
CA ILE A 42 0.59 20.28 4.02
C ILE A 42 0.60 21.74 4.49
N THR A 43 -0.52 22.44 4.32
CA THR A 43 -0.68 23.84 4.76
C THR A 43 -0.46 23.96 6.26
N SER A 44 -1.02 23.03 7.05
CA SER A 44 -0.84 23.02 8.50
C SER A 44 0.61 22.80 8.90
N ILE A 45 1.34 21.89 8.25
CA ILE A 45 2.76 21.65 8.51
C ILE A 45 3.59 22.92 8.22
N VAL A 46 3.41 23.49 7.03
CA VAL A 46 4.15 24.69 6.60
C VAL A 46 3.84 25.87 7.52
N LEU A 47 2.56 26.09 7.84
CA LEU A 47 2.14 27.15 8.74
C LEU A 47 2.68 26.96 10.16
N PHE A 48 2.67 25.74 10.68
CA PHE A 48 3.20 25.41 12.01
C PHE A 48 4.69 25.77 12.12
N PHE A 49 5.53 25.28 11.20
CA PHE A 49 6.97 25.58 11.20
C PHE A 49 7.26 27.06 10.93
N SER A 50 6.54 27.68 9.99
CA SER A 50 6.70 29.12 9.72
C SER A 50 6.35 29.97 10.95
N THR A 51 5.32 29.58 11.70
CA THR A 51 4.92 30.26 12.93
C THR A 51 5.96 30.08 14.03
N LEU A 52 6.53 28.88 14.19
CA LEU A 52 7.65 28.65 15.12
C LEU A 52 8.88 29.50 14.76
N ILE A 53 9.28 29.52 13.48
CA ILE A 53 10.41 30.34 13.00
C ILE A 53 10.13 31.82 13.27
N TYR A 54 8.90 32.28 13.02
CA TYR A 54 8.50 33.67 13.31
C TYR A 54 8.61 33.98 14.80
N ILE A 55 8.17 33.08 15.69
CA ILE A 55 8.35 33.23 17.14
C ILE A 55 9.84 33.34 17.49
N PHE A 56 10.68 32.40 17.04
CA PHE A 56 12.11 32.38 17.37
C PHE A 56 12.88 33.59 16.84
N TYR A 57 12.51 34.13 15.67
CA TYR A 57 13.17 35.31 15.09
C TYR A 57 13.04 36.56 15.97
N SER A 58 11.95 36.71 16.72
CA SER A 58 11.79 37.85 17.64
C SER A 58 10.93 37.46 18.85
N PHE A 59 11.47 36.55 19.66
CA PHE A 59 10.75 35.88 20.74
C PHE A 59 10.00 36.83 21.68
N LYS A 60 10.69 37.82 22.27
CA LYS A 60 10.09 38.78 23.22
C LYS A 60 8.90 39.57 22.63
N TYR A 61 8.94 39.83 21.32
CA TYR A 61 7.93 40.64 20.65
C TYR A 61 6.78 39.79 20.09
N ASN A 62 7.09 38.67 19.44
CA ASN A 62 6.10 37.85 18.77
C ASN A 62 5.28 36.98 19.73
N MET A 63 5.82 36.60 20.89
CA MET A 63 5.09 35.87 21.94
C MET A 63 3.92 36.67 22.53
N LYS A 64 3.96 38.01 22.47
CA LYS A 64 2.88 38.88 22.97
C LYS A 64 1.71 39.00 22.00
N LYS A 65 1.84 38.52 20.76
CA LYS A 65 0.82 38.67 19.72
C LYS A 65 -0.17 37.52 19.76
N VAL A 66 -1.44 37.83 20.07
CA VAL A 66 -2.54 36.84 20.08
C VAL A 66 -2.68 36.13 18.73
N SER A 67 -2.48 36.84 17.62
CA SER A 67 -2.54 36.29 16.26
C SER A 67 -1.56 35.14 16.03
N VAL A 68 -0.38 35.18 16.66
CA VAL A 68 0.65 34.14 16.53
C VAL A 68 0.18 32.86 17.24
N TRP A 69 -0.39 33.00 18.43
CA TRP A 69 -0.96 31.87 19.18
C TRP A 69 -2.14 31.23 18.45
N PHE A 70 -3.03 32.04 17.87
CA PHE A 70 -4.14 31.54 17.08
C PHE A 70 -3.67 30.67 15.90
N LEU A 71 -2.69 31.15 15.12
CA LEU A 71 -2.14 30.41 13.99
C LEU A 71 -1.41 29.14 14.42
N LEU A 72 -0.70 29.18 15.55
CA LEU A 72 -0.02 28.02 16.11
C LEU A 72 -1.04 26.94 16.53
N ILE A 73 -2.07 27.31 17.29
CA ILE A 73 -3.13 26.39 17.75
C ILE A 73 -3.89 25.80 16.56
N LEU A 74 -4.19 26.61 15.54
CA LEU A 74 -4.92 26.18 14.36
C LEU A 74 -4.14 25.15 13.53
N SER A 75 -2.83 25.37 13.36
CA SER A 75 -1.96 24.50 12.55
C SER A 75 -1.48 23.24 13.29
N CYS A 76 -1.47 23.28 14.62
CA CYS A 76 -0.88 22.25 15.47
C CYS A 76 -1.49 20.84 15.30
N PRO A 77 -2.82 20.62 15.30
CA PRO A 77 -3.39 19.26 15.32
C PRO A 77 -3.02 18.42 14.10
N LEU A 78 -3.20 18.97 12.89
CA LEU A 78 -2.85 18.26 11.65
C LEU A 78 -1.33 18.12 11.50
N ALA A 79 -0.56 19.16 11.82
CA ALA A 79 0.89 19.11 11.76
C ALA A 79 1.46 18.03 12.69
N LEU A 80 1.00 17.98 13.95
CA LEU A 80 1.43 16.96 14.91
C LEU A 80 1.00 15.56 14.51
N LYS A 81 -0.24 15.36 14.04
CA LYS A 81 -0.70 14.05 13.57
C LYS A 81 0.17 13.54 12.42
N SER A 82 0.42 14.38 11.42
CA SER A 82 1.25 14.02 10.27
C SER A 82 2.70 13.78 10.69
N LEU A 83 3.26 14.64 11.53
CA LEU A 83 4.63 14.48 12.02
C LEU A 83 4.76 13.20 12.84
N THR A 84 3.79 12.88 13.71
CA THR A 84 3.77 11.64 14.49
C THR A 84 3.69 10.41 13.58
N HIS A 85 2.95 10.47 12.48
CA HIS A 85 2.90 9.39 11.51
C HIS A 85 4.26 9.23 10.81
N LEU A 86 4.86 10.33 10.34
CA LEU A 86 6.18 10.32 9.72
C LEU A 86 7.26 9.81 10.67
N THR A 87 7.29 10.29 11.91
CA THR A 87 8.27 9.85 12.91
C THR A 87 8.09 8.38 13.26
N LYS A 88 6.86 7.86 13.32
CA LYS A 88 6.61 6.42 13.50
C LYS A 88 7.14 5.60 12.32
N GLU A 89 6.89 6.05 11.09
CA GLU A 89 7.37 5.36 9.88
C GLU A 89 8.91 5.40 9.81
N TYR A 90 9.54 6.56 10.06
CA TYR A 90 11.00 6.67 10.13
C TYR A 90 11.58 5.83 11.28
N SER A 91 11.00 5.92 12.47
CA SER A 91 11.43 5.12 13.62
C SER A 91 11.39 3.64 13.29
N LEU A 92 10.34 3.17 12.60
CA LEU A 92 10.29 1.78 12.17
C LEU A 92 11.34 1.47 11.11
N GLU A 93 11.62 2.37 10.17
CA GLU A 93 12.76 2.22 9.25
C GLU A 93 14.13 2.15 9.97
N PHE A 94 14.27 2.58 11.22
CA PHE A 94 15.49 2.43 12.00
C PHE A 94 15.46 1.28 13.02
N THR A 95 14.27 0.77 13.36
CA THR A 95 14.13 -0.28 14.37
C THR A 95 14.59 -1.63 13.81
N GLU A 96 15.29 -2.42 14.63
CA GLU A 96 15.66 -3.78 14.27
C GLU A 96 14.40 -4.67 14.20
N THR A 97 14.43 -5.66 13.31
CA THR A 97 13.35 -6.64 13.19
C THR A 97 13.61 -7.85 14.07
N THR A 98 12.58 -8.64 14.35
CA THR A 98 12.70 -9.98 14.97
C THR A 98 13.48 -10.98 14.11
N THR A 99 13.74 -10.66 12.84
CA THR A 99 14.51 -11.48 11.89
C THR A 99 16.00 -11.55 12.22
N PRO A 100 16.66 -12.71 12.04
CA PRO A 100 18.10 -12.85 12.24
C PRO A 100 18.94 -11.88 11.39
N LYS A 101 19.97 -11.27 11.99
CA LYS A 101 20.88 -10.32 11.31
C LYS A 101 21.73 -10.94 10.20
N LYS A 102 21.84 -12.26 10.16
CA LYS A 102 22.55 -13.02 9.14
C LYS A 102 21.59 -14.05 8.55
N PHE A 103 21.34 -13.96 7.25
CA PHE A 103 20.72 -15.04 6.52
C PHE A 103 21.66 -16.24 6.57
N LEU A 104 21.15 -17.37 7.04
CA LEU A 104 21.89 -18.65 7.08
C LEU A 104 22.00 -19.31 5.70
N ASN A 105 21.44 -18.68 4.66
CA ASN A 105 21.45 -19.18 3.30
C ASN A 105 22.63 -18.60 2.52
N GLU A 106 23.60 -19.44 2.22
CA GLU A 106 24.79 -19.07 1.44
C GLU A 106 24.60 -19.27 -0.07
N VAL A 107 23.49 -19.89 -0.48
CA VAL A 107 23.24 -20.24 -1.88
C VAL A 107 22.71 -19.03 -2.65
N LYS A 108 23.55 -18.48 -3.52
CA LYS A 108 23.14 -17.50 -4.53
C LYS A 108 22.43 -18.23 -5.67
N VAL A 109 21.19 -17.85 -5.95
CA VAL A 109 20.43 -18.34 -7.11
C VAL A 109 20.96 -17.64 -8.36
N ASP A 110 21.18 -18.41 -9.42
CA ASP A 110 21.60 -17.88 -10.71
C ASP A 110 20.53 -16.90 -11.27
N PRO A 111 20.93 -15.72 -11.79
CA PRO A 111 19.97 -14.73 -12.30
C PRO A 111 19.07 -15.24 -13.44
N ASN A 112 19.55 -16.15 -14.29
CA ASN A 112 18.74 -16.69 -15.38
C ASN A 112 17.70 -17.66 -14.85
N ILE A 113 18.07 -18.49 -13.86
CA ILE A 113 17.12 -19.34 -13.15
C ILE A 113 16.06 -18.47 -12.47
N TYR A 114 16.48 -17.44 -11.75
CA TYR A 114 15.59 -16.52 -11.06
C TYR A 114 14.56 -15.87 -11.99
N ASN A 115 15.01 -15.35 -13.13
CA ASN A 115 14.13 -14.69 -14.11
C ASN A 115 13.17 -15.68 -14.78
N ARG A 116 13.64 -16.90 -15.08
CA ARG A 116 12.79 -17.96 -15.64
C ARG A 116 11.71 -18.38 -14.64
N ASP A 117 12.08 -18.53 -13.38
CA ASP A 117 11.17 -18.93 -12.30
C ASP A 117 10.14 -17.83 -12.02
N LYS A 118 10.56 -16.56 -12.05
CA LYS A 118 9.66 -15.41 -11.98
C LYS A 118 8.58 -15.48 -13.06
N LEU A 119 8.98 -15.62 -14.33
CA LEU A 119 8.06 -15.74 -15.46
C LEU A 119 7.15 -16.97 -15.35
N LYS A 120 7.66 -18.08 -14.81
CA LYS A 120 6.86 -19.29 -14.58
C LYS A 120 5.74 -19.06 -13.56
N ILE A 121 6.06 -18.40 -12.45
CA ILE A 121 5.07 -18.07 -11.41
C ILE A 121 4.06 -17.03 -11.91
N GLU A 122 4.50 -16.00 -12.63
CA GLU A 122 3.60 -15.02 -13.27
C GLU A 122 2.58 -15.71 -14.18
N LYS A 123 3.05 -16.58 -15.10
CA LYS A 123 2.18 -17.35 -16.00
C LYS A 123 1.23 -18.30 -15.27
N LEU A 124 1.69 -18.92 -14.17
CA LEU A 124 0.83 -19.77 -13.34
C LEU A 124 -0.31 -18.94 -12.75
N ILE A 125 0.00 -17.81 -12.12
CA ILE A 125 -1.00 -16.94 -11.49
C ILE A 125 -1.96 -16.37 -12.54
N ASP A 126 -1.46 -15.88 -13.68
CA ASP A 126 -2.29 -15.41 -14.79
C ASP A 126 -3.28 -16.48 -15.28
N SER A 127 -2.82 -17.73 -15.41
CA SER A 127 -3.67 -18.86 -15.78
C SER A 127 -4.79 -19.09 -14.77
N LEU A 128 -4.46 -19.07 -13.47
CA LEU A 128 -5.44 -19.24 -12.40
C LEU A 128 -6.48 -18.10 -12.38
N ILE A 129 -6.07 -16.87 -12.69
CA ILE A 129 -6.97 -15.71 -12.82
C ILE A 129 -7.89 -15.84 -14.03
N LYS A 130 -7.35 -16.26 -15.18
CA LYS A 130 -8.11 -16.40 -16.43
C LYS A 130 -9.19 -17.47 -16.33
N ILE A 131 -8.93 -18.58 -15.64
CA ILE A 131 -9.95 -19.60 -15.36
C ILE A 131 -11.14 -18.97 -14.64
N LYS A 132 -10.90 -18.08 -13.66
CA LYS A 132 -11.97 -17.36 -12.94
C LYS A 132 -12.76 -16.38 -13.82
N THR A 133 -12.12 -15.66 -14.75
CA THR A 133 -12.84 -14.71 -15.62
C THR A 133 -13.73 -15.43 -16.65
N ILE A 134 -13.35 -16.62 -17.11
CA ILE A 134 -14.13 -17.40 -18.08
C ILE A 134 -15.32 -18.12 -17.40
N GLU A 135 -15.23 -18.45 -16.11
CA GLU A 135 -16.31 -19.13 -15.36
C GLU A 135 -17.50 -18.24 -14.95
N ARG A 136 -17.56 -16.96 -15.36
CA ARG A 136 -18.77 -16.13 -15.27
C ARG A 136 -19.12 -15.59 -16.66
N PRO A 137 -20.16 -16.11 -17.31
CA PRO A 137 -21.53 -16.11 -16.78
C PRO A 137 -22.09 -17.54 -16.70
N ALA A 138 -22.12 -18.12 -15.50
CA ALA A 138 -22.99 -19.26 -15.26
C ALA A 138 -24.40 -18.72 -15.05
N GLU A 139 -25.23 -18.73 -16.09
CA GLU A 139 -26.64 -19.06 -15.87
C GLU A 139 -26.62 -20.42 -15.15
N LEU A 140 -27.07 -20.41 -13.89
CA LEU A 140 -27.14 -21.57 -13.02
C LEU A 140 -27.73 -22.75 -13.81
N ALA A 141 -26.94 -23.78 -14.09
CA ALA A 141 -27.46 -24.97 -14.75
C ALA A 141 -28.45 -25.64 -13.79
N LEU A 142 -29.75 -25.51 -14.09
CA LEU A 142 -30.84 -26.16 -13.36
C LEU A 142 -30.66 -27.68 -13.46
N ARG A 143 -30.46 -28.35 -12.32
CA ARG A 143 -30.49 -29.82 -12.26
C ARG A 143 -31.85 -30.28 -11.73
N TYR A 144 -32.53 -31.13 -12.49
CA TYR A 144 -33.76 -31.78 -12.05
C TYR A 144 -33.43 -33.11 -11.36
N PHE A 145 -33.78 -33.21 -10.08
CA PHE A 145 -33.65 -34.46 -9.31
C PHE A 145 -34.89 -34.61 -8.43
N ASN A 146 -35.42 -35.83 -8.34
CA ASN A 146 -36.55 -36.17 -7.46
C ASN A 146 -37.79 -35.25 -7.58
N GLY A 147 -38.14 -34.83 -8.80
CA GLY A 147 -39.31 -33.99 -9.03
C GLY A 147 -39.09 -32.49 -8.83
N GLN A 148 -37.89 -32.07 -8.44
CA GLN A 148 -37.56 -30.70 -8.09
C GLN A 148 -36.31 -30.21 -8.83
N ASN A 149 -36.32 -28.92 -9.14
CA ASN A 149 -35.18 -28.23 -9.72
C ASN A 149 -34.29 -27.69 -8.60
N TYR A 150 -33.00 -28.03 -8.63
CA TYR A 150 -32.00 -27.50 -7.72
C TYR A 150 -31.05 -26.58 -8.50
N ASN A 151 -30.79 -25.40 -7.93
CA ASN A 151 -29.69 -24.56 -8.37
C ASN A 151 -28.39 -25.21 -7.86
N ASP A 152 -27.52 -25.60 -8.78
CA ASP A 152 -26.21 -26.16 -8.46
C ASP A 152 -25.32 -25.05 -7.85
N THR A 153 -25.31 -24.92 -6.52
CA THR A 153 -24.35 -24.06 -5.81
C THR A 153 -23.06 -24.84 -5.61
N ILE A 154 -22.30 -25.04 -6.68
CA ILE A 154 -20.91 -25.47 -6.53
C ILE A 154 -20.17 -24.28 -5.92
N GLU A 155 -19.90 -24.34 -4.61
CA GLU A 155 -18.93 -23.46 -3.96
C GLU A 155 -17.55 -23.82 -4.52
N ARG A 156 -17.19 -23.18 -5.64
CA ARG A 156 -15.86 -23.36 -6.25
C ARG A 156 -14.86 -22.62 -5.42
N ASP A 157 -14.19 -23.36 -4.54
CA ASP A 157 -13.06 -22.86 -3.76
C ASP A 157 -11.84 -22.64 -4.68
N TRP A 158 -11.23 -21.46 -4.62
CA TRP A 158 -10.30 -20.98 -5.64
C TRP A 158 -8.90 -21.58 -5.52
N ALA A 159 -8.16 -21.70 -6.62
CA ALA A 159 -6.73 -22.02 -6.60
C ALA A 159 -5.84 -20.86 -6.06
N ILE A 160 -6.39 -19.65 -5.97
CA ILE A 160 -5.73 -18.43 -5.41
C ILE A 160 -6.78 -17.47 -4.81
N ASP A 161 -6.50 -16.89 -3.65
CA ASP A 161 -7.39 -15.98 -2.89
C ASP A 161 -7.34 -14.52 -3.41
N LEU A 162 -8.07 -14.15 -4.47
CA LEU A 162 -8.03 -12.79 -5.06
C LEU A 162 -9.28 -11.92 -4.80
N PRO A 163 -9.12 -10.59 -4.59
CA PRO A 163 -10.26 -9.67 -4.49
C PRO A 163 -11.17 -9.74 -5.73
N THR A 164 -12.48 -9.79 -5.55
CA THR A 164 -13.47 -10.10 -6.61
C THR A 164 -13.81 -8.96 -7.56
N ASN A 165 -13.39 -7.73 -7.28
CA ASN A 165 -14.01 -6.53 -7.87
C ASN A 165 -13.07 -5.74 -8.80
N LEU A 166 -11.93 -6.30 -9.21
CA LEU A 166 -10.90 -5.57 -9.97
C LEU A 166 -10.54 -6.29 -11.27
N GLU A 167 -10.50 -5.55 -12.37
CA GLU A 167 -10.06 -6.10 -13.66
C GLU A 167 -8.53 -6.19 -13.66
N CYS A 168 -8.01 -7.40 -13.51
CA CYS A 168 -6.57 -7.65 -13.56
C CYS A 168 -6.03 -7.44 -14.99
N LYS A 169 -5.06 -6.54 -15.15
CA LYS A 169 -4.39 -6.28 -16.42
C LYS A 169 -3.07 -7.01 -16.55
N GLU A 170 -2.31 -7.09 -15.47
CA GLU A 170 -0.96 -7.67 -15.47
C GLU A 170 -0.56 -8.14 -14.07
N ILE A 171 0.10 -9.29 -14.02
CA ILE A 171 0.70 -9.83 -12.80
C ILE A 171 2.22 -9.68 -12.88
N ILE A 172 2.80 -9.16 -11.81
CA ILE A 172 4.24 -8.91 -11.69
C ILE A 172 4.72 -9.57 -10.40
N VAL A 173 5.63 -10.53 -10.50
CA VAL A 173 6.30 -11.09 -9.33
C VAL A 173 7.48 -10.18 -8.97
N ASP A 174 7.35 -9.42 -7.90
CA ASP A 174 8.34 -8.44 -7.47
C ASP A 174 9.62 -9.10 -6.92
N THR A 175 9.45 -10.12 -6.08
CA THR A 175 10.54 -10.86 -5.42
C THR A 175 10.17 -12.33 -5.26
N LEU A 176 11.12 -13.23 -5.50
CA LEU A 176 11.00 -14.65 -5.14
C LEU A 176 11.94 -15.02 -4.00
N PHE A 177 11.45 -15.84 -3.10
CA PHE A 177 12.22 -16.45 -2.02
C PHE A 177 12.33 -17.96 -2.25
N TYR A 178 13.51 -18.49 -1.93
CA TYR A 178 13.86 -19.88 -2.18
C TYR A 178 14.16 -20.59 -0.86
N SER A 179 13.94 -21.90 -0.87
CA SER A 179 14.45 -22.86 0.11
C SER A 179 15.92 -22.62 0.47
N LYS A 180 16.35 -23.11 1.63
CA LYS A 180 17.76 -23.04 2.10
C LYS A 180 18.80 -23.44 1.06
N HIS A 181 18.47 -24.45 0.24
CA HIS A 181 19.35 -24.99 -0.79
C HIS A 181 19.24 -24.27 -2.14
N GLY A 182 18.40 -23.25 -2.26
CA GLY A 182 18.18 -22.49 -3.51
C GLY A 182 17.48 -23.28 -4.61
N LYS A 183 16.95 -24.47 -4.30
CA LYS A 183 16.39 -25.40 -5.31
C LYS A 183 14.92 -25.16 -5.59
N GLU A 184 14.16 -24.77 -4.57
CA GLU A 184 12.71 -24.64 -4.64
C GLU A 184 12.27 -23.23 -4.22
N ILE A 185 11.29 -22.68 -4.92
CA ILE A 185 10.59 -21.44 -4.56
C ILE A 185 9.66 -21.76 -3.38
N THR A 186 9.65 -20.91 -2.35
CA THR A 186 8.79 -21.11 -1.17
C THR A 186 7.76 -20.01 -1.01
N SER A 187 8.10 -18.78 -1.39
CA SER A 187 7.24 -17.62 -1.23
C SER A 187 7.69 -16.49 -2.16
N GLY A 188 6.91 -15.41 -2.21
CA GLY A 188 7.27 -14.24 -2.98
C GLY A 188 6.41 -13.03 -2.72
N LEU A 189 6.78 -11.93 -3.34
CA LEU A 189 6.03 -10.69 -3.39
C LEU A 189 5.39 -10.58 -4.78
N LEU A 190 4.08 -10.38 -4.79
CA LEU A 190 3.25 -10.24 -5.98
C LEU A 190 2.75 -8.81 -6.06
N ILE A 191 2.79 -8.22 -7.25
CA ILE A 191 2.16 -6.94 -7.57
C ILE A 191 1.21 -7.17 -8.73
N THR A 192 -0.05 -6.86 -8.51
CA THR A 192 -1.10 -6.89 -9.51
C THR A 192 -1.32 -5.48 -10.00
N LYS A 193 -1.25 -5.30 -11.31
CA LYS A 193 -1.71 -4.11 -11.99
C LYS A 193 -3.17 -4.33 -12.37
N VAL A 194 -4.03 -3.51 -11.81
CA VAL A 194 -5.47 -3.58 -12.06
C VAL A 194 -5.94 -2.32 -12.75
N PHE A 195 -6.97 -2.45 -13.56
CA PHE A 195 -7.78 -1.30 -13.94
C PHE A 195 -8.86 -1.11 -12.88
N ASN A 196 -8.87 0.08 -12.30
CA ASN A 196 -9.88 0.49 -11.35
C ASN A 196 -10.73 1.57 -12.02
N GLU A 197 -12.00 1.24 -12.28
CA GLU A 197 -12.97 2.15 -12.89
C GLU A 197 -13.23 3.41 -12.05
N TYR A 198 -13.04 3.32 -10.73
CA TYR A 198 -13.22 4.43 -9.80
C TYR A 198 -11.97 5.31 -9.68
N MET A 199 -10.80 4.79 -10.05
CA MET A 199 -9.57 5.58 -10.08
C MET A 199 -9.66 6.57 -11.24
N ASN A 200 -9.49 7.88 -11.00
CA ASN A 200 -9.56 8.91 -12.05
C ASN A 200 -10.86 8.85 -12.90
N TYR A 201 -11.98 8.50 -12.26
CA TYR A 201 -13.30 8.45 -12.90
C TYR A 201 -13.62 9.75 -13.67
N PRO A 202 -14.26 9.69 -14.87
CA PRO A 202 -14.88 8.52 -15.49
C PRO A 202 -13.95 7.67 -16.36
N LYS A 203 -12.67 8.04 -16.48
CA LYS A 203 -11.75 7.37 -17.42
C LYS A 203 -11.23 6.03 -16.89
N GLY A 204 -11.39 5.79 -15.59
CA GLY A 204 -10.68 4.73 -14.89
C GLY A 204 -9.18 4.99 -14.87
N GLY A 205 -8.47 4.18 -14.08
CA GLY A 205 -7.04 4.35 -13.87
C GLY A 205 -6.34 3.02 -13.64
N ILE A 206 -5.03 3.02 -13.88
CA ILE A 206 -4.18 1.90 -13.54
C ILE A 206 -3.75 2.05 -12.09
N GLU A 207 -4.07 1.03 -11.29
CA GLU A 207 -3.66 0.93 -9.90
C GLU A 207 -2.75 -0.29 -9.73
N PHE A 208 -1.76 -0.16 -8.87
CA PHE A 208 -0.90 -1.26 -8.43
C PHE A 208 -1.26 -1.64 -6.99
N SER A 209 -1.54 -2.93 -6.80
CA SER A 209 -1.77 -3.55 -5.50
C SER A 209 -0.80 -4.71 -5.30
N GLY A 210 -0.22 -4.83 -4.12
CA GLY A 210 0.78 -5.83 -3.81
C GLY A 210 0.43 -6.69 -2.60
N ASN A 211 0.71 -7.98 -2.69
CA ASN A 211 0.53 -8.97 -1.61
C ASN A 211 1.76 -9.88 -1.52
N GLY A 212 2.02 -10.43 -0.34
CA GLY A 212 2.90 -11.59 -0.21
C GLY A 212 2.16 -12.87 -0.58
N PHE A 213 2.88 -13.91 -0.98
CA PHE A 213 2.31 -15.23 -1.21
C PHE A 213 3.24 -16.35 -0.73
N VAL A 214 2.66 -17.48 -0.39
CA VAL A 214 3.34 -18.77 -0.19
C VAL A 214 3.07 -19.64 -1.41
N TYR A 215 4.10 -20.38 -1.85
CA TYR A 215 4.02 -21.28 -2.99
C TYR A 215 4.22 -22.72 -2.55
N ASN A 216 3.27 -23.58 -2.89
CA ASN A 216 3.39 -25.03 -2.70
C ASN A 216 2.99 -25.76 -3.98
N LYS A 217 3.98 -26.29 -4.69
CA LYS A 217 3.78 -26.99 -5.97
C LYS A 217 2.92 -28.26 -5.86
N ASN A 218 2.81 -28.85 -4.66
CA ASN A 218 2.10 -30.11 -4.43
C ASN A 218 0.64 -29.90 -3.98
N ASP A 219 0.26 -28.67 -3.64
CA ASP A 219 -1.09 -28.37 -3.18
C ASP A 219 -2.03 -28.07 -4.34
N PHE A 220 -3.32 -28.40 -4.15
CA PHE A 220 -4.38 -28.04 -5.08
C PHE A 220 -4.52 -26.51 -5.25
N LYS A 221 -4.20 -25.75 -4.19
CA LYS A 221 -4.07 -24.29 -4.21
C LYS A 221 -2.60 -23.90 -4.12
N PRO A 222 -1.87 -23.91 -5.25
CA PRO A 222 -0.42 -23.77 -5.20
C PRO A 222 0.04 -22.37 -4.78
N ILE A 223 -0.82 -21.36 -4.84
CA ILE A 223 -0.51 -19.98 -4.44
C ILE A 223 -1.50 -19.54 -3.36
N LYS A 224 -1.00 -19.32 -2.14
CA LYS A 224 -1.78 -18.77 -1.03
C LYS A 224 -1.33 -17.35 -0.74
N LEU A 225 -2.23 -16.38 -0.87
CA LEU A 225 -1.91 -14.99 -0.54
C LEU A 225 -1.81 -14.81 0.97
N LEU A 226 -0.84 -14.00 1.39
CA LEU A 226 -0.67 -13.61 2.78
C LEU A 226 -1.64 -12.47 3.13
N LYS A 227 -1.96 -12.36 4.42
CA LYS A 227 -2.97 -11.46 4.99
C LYS A 227 -2.80 -9.99 4.59
N TYR A 228 -1.56 -9.53 4.47
CA TYR A 228 -1.26 -8.11 4.29
C TYR A 228 -1.20 -7.70 2.83
N SER A 229 -1.87 -6.62 2.49
CA SER A 229 -1.86 -6.03 1.16
C SER A 229 -1.47 -4.56 1.22
N VAL A 230 -0.89 -4.07 0.13
CA VAL A 230 -0.66 -2.65 -0.11
C VAL A 230 -1.38 -2.29 -1.40
N GLY A 231 -2.10 -1.18 -1.45
CA GLY A 231 -2.89 -0.78 -2.63
C GLY A 231 -2.95 0.74 -2.78
N GLY A 232 -3.58 1.22 -3.85
CA GLY A 232 -3.78 2.64 -4.12
C GLY A 232 -2.61 3.34 -4.82
N TYR A 233 -1.69 2.60 -5.45
CA TYR A 233 -0.51 3.20 -6.08
C TYR A 233 -0.69 3.40 -7.57
N GLU A 234 -0.43 4.60 -8.08
CA GLU A 234 -0.43 4.88 -9.53
C GLU A 234 0.78 4.29 -10.26
N ASN A 235 1.83 3.94 -9.51
CA ASN A 235 3.12 3.50 -10.04
C ASN A 235 3.63 2.24 -9.35
N TYR A 236 4.28 1.35 -10.11
CA TYR A 236 4.89 0.12 -9.60
C TYR A 236 5.94 0.37 -8.49
N LYS A 237 6.86 1.31 -8.71
CA LYS A 237 8.01 1.55 -7.81
C LYS A 237 7.62 1.88 -6.37
N PRO A 238 6.71 2.85 -6.09
CA PRO A 238 6.26 3.11 -4.72
C PRO A 238 5.48 1.93 -4.11
N CYS A 239 4.68 1.21 -4.92
CA CYS A 239 3.99 -0.01 -4.47
C CYS A 239 4.99 -1.08 -4.02
N SER A 240 5.99 -1.39 -4.85
CA SER A 240 7.06 -2.34 -4.54
C SER A 240 7.83 -1.96 -3.28
N LYS A 241 8.21 -0.68 -3.14
CA LYS A 241 8.91 -0.20 -1.95
C LYS A 241 8.05 -0.40 -0.69
N ARG A 242 6.76 -0.06 -0.73
CA ARG A 242 5.87 -0.25 0.43
C ARG A 242 5.65 -1.73 0.75
N LEU A 243 5.45 -2.55 -0.28
CA LEU A 243 5.25 -3.98 -0.13
C LEU A 243 6.45 -4.64 0.57
N ARG A 244 7.67 -4.35 0.09
CA ARG A 244 8.92 -4.80 0.71
C ARG A 244 9.05 -4.30 2.14
N TYR A 245 8.77 -3.03 2.41
CA TYR A 245 8.80 -2.51 3.77
C TYR A 245 7.83 -3.26 4.70
N TYR A 246 6.62 -3.58 4.24
CA TYR A 246 5.64 -4.29 5.04
C TYR A 246 6.12 -5.70 5.39
N TYR A 247 6.48 -6.47 4.36
CA TYR A 247 6.80 -7.88 4.46
C TYR A 247 8.22 -8.21 4.88
N LEU A 248 9.16 -7.25 4.80
CA LEU A 248 10.55 -7.46 5.18
C LEU A 248 10.93 -6.68 6.43
N LYS A 249 10.00 -5.88 6.98
CA LYS A 249 10.27 -5.05 8.17
C LYS A 249 9.10 -4.91 9.12
N LYS A 250 8.01 -4.27 8.69
CA LYS A 250 6.93 -3.79 9.56
C LYS A 250 6.30 -4.89 10.41
N ILE A 251 5.93 -6.02 9.79
CA ILE A 251 5.31 -7.17 10.47
C ILE A 251 6.21 -7.67 11.60
N GLY A 252 7.50 -7.87 11.29
CA GLY A 252 8.47 -8.38 12.24
C GLY A 252 8.66 -7.47 13.45
N THR A 253 8.58 -6.15 13.27
CA THR A 253 8.79 -5.18 14.36
C THR A 253 7.53 -4.93 15.19
N PHE A 254 6.36 -4.74 14.58
CA PHE A 254 5.16 -4.31 15.32
C PHE A 254 4.31 -5.45 15.85
N GLU A 255 4.19 -6.55 15.10
CA GLU A 255 3.27 -7.63 15.43
C GLU A 255 3.99 -8.79 16.14
N ASN A 256 5.31 -8.69 16.27
CA ASN A 256 6.18 -9.77 16.75
C ASN A 256 5.96 -11.09 15.98
N GLU A 257 5.46 -10.95 14.74
CA GLU A 257 5.29 -12.03 13.77
C GLU A 257 6.59 -12.23 12.98
N TYR A 258 6.60 -13.21 12.08
CA TYR A 258 7.72 -13.45 11.18
C TYR A 258 7.54 -12.60 9.92
N ASN A 259 8.61 -11.96 9.46
CA ASN A 259 8.62 -11.30 8.16
C ASN A 259 9.19 -12.25 7.09
N MET A 260 9.05 -11.97 5.80
CA MET A 260 9.44 -12.89 4.71
C MET A 260 10.95 -13.15 4.61
N ASN A 261 11.76 -12.35 5.31
CA ASN A 261 13.20 -12.59 5.45
C ASN A 261 13.53 -13.58 6.60
N ASP A 262 12.53 -14.01 7.37
CA ASP A 262 12.71 -15.00 8.42
C ASP A 262 13.05 -16.38 7.86
N ILE A 263 13.99 -17.06 8.51
CA ILE A 263 14.47 -18.39 8.12
C ILE A 263 13.35 -19.44 8.01
N ARG A 264 12.21 -19.27 8.71
CA ARG A 264 11.06 -20.18 8.63
C ARG A 264 10.17 -19.98 7.40
N PHE A 265 10.14 -18.78 6.83
CA PHE A 265 9.47 -18.56 5.53
C PHE A 265 10.34 -19.03 4.36
N ILE A 266 11.65 -19.01 4.61
CA ILE A 266 12.67 -19.42 3.65
C ILE A 266 12.94 -20.92 3.75
N ASN A 267 12.71 -21.55 4.90
CA ASN A 267 12.84 -22.99 5.11
C ASN A 267 11.48 -23.56 5.50
N PRO A 268 10.76 -24.26 4.60
CA PRO A 268 9.56 -24.97 5.01
C PRO A 268 9.93 -25.92 6.15
N LEU A 269 9.21 -25.84 7.27
CA LEU A 269 9.27 -26.83 8.34
C LEU A 269 8.86 -28.20 7.80
#